data_AF-A0A847UR01-F1
#
_entry.id   AF-A0A847UR01-F1
#
_cell.length_a   1.000
_cell.length_b   1.000
_cell.length_c   1.000
_cell.angle_alpha   90.00
_cell.angle_beta   90.00
_cell.angle_gamma   90.00
#
_symmetry.space_group_name_H-M   'P 1'
#
loop_
_entity.id
_entity.type
_entity.pdbx_description
1 polymer ?
#
loop_
_entity_poly.entity_id
_entity_poly.type
_entity_poly.pdbx_seq_one_letter_code
_entity_poly.pdbx_strand_id
1 'polypeptide(L)'
;MDVSGFRRYLPAVGFSLLVLVTSLLPVPEGVGEQVPALFGFALDKWVHAASYGILAVLLAWGRQARDVATVAALVAVSVCYGAGVELLQALVPSRGVSGADFVANAVGAVLAGLAWLVARRSGALSEQTDPQSRQ
;
A
#
# COMPACT_ATOMS: atom_id res chain seq x y z
N MET A 1 2.83 -6.28 -26.76
CA MET A 1 2.76 -5.82 -25.36
C MET A 1 4.06 -5.10 -25.07
N ASP A 2 4.00 -3.80 -24.76
CA ASP A 2 5.20 -3.01 -24.48
C ASP A 2 5.82 -3.50 -23.15
N VAL A 3 6.92 -4.24 -23.27
CA VAL A 3 7.66 -4.84 -22.14
C VAL A 3 8.13 -3.76 -21.16
N SER A 4 8.27 -2.50 -21.61
CA SER A 4 8.69 -1.37 -20.78
C SER A 4 7.64 -0.99 -19.72
N GLY A 5 6.34 -1.10 -20.06
CA GLY A 5 5.24 -0.81 -19.14
C GLY A 5 5.14 -1.85 -18.03
N PHE A 6 5.30 -3.13 -18.37
CA PHE A 6 5.24 -4.22 -17.40
C PHE A 6 6.38 -4.16 -16.37
N ARG A 7 7.60 -3.78 -16.80
CA ARG A 7 8.76 -3.63 -15.91
C ARG A 7 8.52 -2.64 -14.76
N ARG A 8 7.70 -1.62 -14.98
CA ARG A 8 7.36 -0.62 -13.94
C ARG A 8 6.46 -1.16 -12.84
N TYR A 9 5.78 -2.28 -13.07
CA TYR A 9 4.98 -2.95 -12.04
C TYR A 9 5.76 -4.00 -11.25
N LEU A 10 6.98 -4.37 -11.66
CA LEU A 10 7.79 -5.35 -10.94
C LEU A 10 7.98 -5.01 -9.45
N PRO A 11 8.20 -3.75 -9.05
CA PRO A 11 8.24 -3.40 -7.63
C PRO A 11 6.92 -3.68 -6.90
N ALA A 12 5.78 -3.34 -7.51
CA ALA A 12 4.46 -3.60 -6.91
C ALA A 12 4.18 -5.09 -6.77
N VAL A 13 4.55 -5.88 -7.79
CA VAL A 13 4.42 -7.35 -7.77
C VAL A 13 5.35 -7.98 -6.73
N GLY A 14 6.62 -7.58 -6.69
CA GLY A 14 7.57 -8.10 -5.72
C GLY A 14 7.17 -7.74 -4.29
N PHE A 15 6.70 -6.51 -4.07
CA PHE A 15 6.25 -6.07 -2.76
C PHE A 15 4.94 -6.74 -2.33
N SER A 16 3.98 -6.94 -3.23
CA SER A 16 2.75 -7.69 -2.91
C SER A 16 3.08 -9.13 -2.53
N LEU A 17 3.94 -9.81 -3.28
CA LEU A 17 4.42 -11.15 -2.92
C LEU A 17 5.10 -11.18 -1.55
N LEU A 18 5.93 -10.19 -1.23
CA LEU A 18 6.54 -10.06 0.10
C LEU A 18 5.47 -9.95 1.20
N VAL A 19 4.48 -9.06 1.03
CA VAL A 19 3.37 -8.89 1.99
C VAL A 19 2.58 -10.17 2.14
N LEU A 20 2.25 -10.87 1.04
CA LEU A 20 1.53 -12.15 1.08
C LEU A 20 2.31 -13.20 1.86
N VAL A 21 3.57 -13.43 1.49
CA VAL A 21 4.41 -14.46 2.12
C VAL A 21 4.54 -14.18 3.60
N THR A 22 4.89 -12.95 3.98
CA THR A 22 5.08 -12.57 5.39
C THR A 22 3.79 -12.64 6.21
N SER A 23 2.63 -12.32 5.60
CA SER A 23 1.32 -12.40 6.27
C SER A 23 0.89 -13.85 6.53
N LEU A 24 1.31 -14.79 5.68
CA LEU A 24 1.00 -16.21 5.80
C LEU A 24 2.04 -17.00 6.62
N LEU A 25 3.13 -16.37 7.05
CA LEU A 25 4.05 -17.01 7.99
C LEU A 25 3.36 -17.18 9.37
N PRO A 26 3.48 -18.37 9.99
CA PRO A 26 3.01 -18.59 11.35
C PRO A 26 3.66 -17.62 12.33
N VAL A 27 2.88 -17.11 13.27
CA VAL A 27 3.42 -16.34 14.40
C VAL A 27 3.93 -17.33 15.46
N PRO A 28 5.18 -17.22 15.92
CA PRO A 28 5.67 -18.02 17.04
C PRO A 28 4.88 -17.71 18.32
N GLU A 29 4.65 -18.73 19.14
CA GLU A 29 3.95 -18.60 20.42
C GLU A 29 4.67 -17.56 21.32
N GLY A 30 3.89 -16.70 21.99
CA GLY A 30 4.39 -15.67 22.90
C GLY A 30 4.82 -14.33 22.27
N VAL A 31 5.00 -14.26 20.93
CA VAL A 31 5.39 -13.00 20.26
C VAL A 31 4.22 -12.04 20.09
N GLY A 32 3.00 -12.55 19.91
CA GLY A 32 1.79 -11.74 19.67
C GLY A 32 1.34 -10.91 20.88
N GLU A 33 1.66 -11.34 22.11
CA GLU A 33 1.24 -10.65 23.34
C GLU A 33 2.12 -9.44 23.70
N GLN A 34 3.27 -9.29 23.03
CA GLN A 34 4.29 -8.29 23.39
C GLN A 34 4.45 -7.18 22.34
N VAL A 35 3.54 -7.07 21.38
CA VAL A 35 3.63 -6.07 20.32
C VAL A 35 3.51 -4.66 20.94
N PRO A 36 4.54 -3.80 20.84
CA PRO A 36 4.49 -2.46 21.41
C PRO A 36 3.35 -1.63 20.81
N ALA A 37 2.76 -0.76 21.60
CA ALA A 37 1.78 0.21 21.11
C ALA A 37 2.47 1.53 20.75
N LEU A 38 2.05 2.11 19.63
CA LEU A 38 2.42 3.44 19.19
C LEU A 38 1.14 4.26 18.97
N PHE A 39 1.03 5.42 19.65
CA PHE A 39 -0.16 6.27 19.66
C PHE A 39 -1.47 5.52 20.03
N GLY A 40 -1.37 4.54 20.94
CA GLY A 40 -2.53 3.76 21.40
C GLY A 40 -2.97 2.63 20.46
N PHE A 41 -2.27 2.43 19.33
CA PHE A 41 -2.49 1.29 18.44
C PHE A 41 -1.28 0.36 18.46
N ALA A 42 -1.51 -0.94 18.43
CA ALA A 42 -0.44 -1.92 18.34
C ALA A 42 0.37 -1.73 17.03
N LEU A 43 1.68 -1.97 17.09
CA LEU A 43 2.62 -1.70 15.99
C LEU A 43 2.29 -2.48 14.71
N ASP A 44 1.66 -3.65 14.84
CA ASP A 44 1.14 -4.43 13.72
C ASP A 44 0.19 -3.59 12.85
N LYS A 45 -0.70 -2.78 13.45
CA LYS A 45 -1.63 -1.92 12.69
C LYS A 45 -0.90 -0.88 11.84
N TRP A 46 0.21 -0.36 12.36
CA TRP A 46 1.07 0.56 11.61
C TRP A 46 1.78 -0.14 10.45
N VAL A 47 2.24 -1.39 10.66
CA VAL A 47 2.83 -2.21 9.59
C VAL A 47 1.80 -2.52 8.51
N HIS A 48 0.56 -2.82 8.89
CA HIS A 48 -0.56 -2.99 7.97
C HIS A 48 -0.79 -1.71 7.15
N ALA A 49 -1.03 -0.57 7.82
CA ALA A 49 -1.24 0.70 7.13
C ALA A 49 -0.07 1.07 6.19
N ALA A 50 1.17 0.93 6.66
CA ALA A 50 2.37 1.21 5.85
C ALA A 50 2.46 0.28 4.62
N SER A 51 2.23 -1.02 4.81
CA SER A 51 2.32 -2.02 3.72
C SER A 51 1.33 -1.70 2.59
N TYR A 52 0.06 -1.51 2.91
CA TYR A 52 -0.95 -1.26 1.87
C TYR A 52 -0.90 0.16 1.30
N GLY A 53 -0.36 1.12 2.08
CA GLY A 53 0.03 2.44 1.59
C GLY A 53 1.16 2.37 0.55
N ILE A 54 2.25 1.65 0.86
CA ILE A 54 3.38 1.43 -0.06
C ILE A 54 2.89 0.72 -1.32
N LEU A 55 2.08 -0.33 -1.19
CA LEU A 55 1.52 -1.02 -2.35
C LEU A 55 0.71 -0.07 -3.24
N ALA A 56 -0.15 0.78 -2.67
CA ALA A 56 -0.91 1.77 -3.43
C ALA A 56 0.00 2.76 -4.18
N VAL A 57 1.09 3.22 -3.55
CA VAL A 57 2.09 4.10 -4.19
C VAL A 57 2.84 3.39 -5.30
N LEU A 58 3.28 2.15 -5.10
CA LEU A 58 3.99 1.38 -6.13
C LEU A 58 3.10 1.11 -7.34
N LEU A 59 1.81 0.83 -7.11
CA LEU A 59 0.81 0.70 -8.17
C LEU A 59 0.63 2.03 -8.92
N ALA A 60 0.46 3.15 -8.20
CA ALA A 60 0.33 4.48 -8.79
C ALA A 60 1.57 4.90 -9.59
N TRP A 61 2.76 4.55 -9.09
CA TRP A 61 4.03 4.77 -9.77
C TRP A 61 4.17 3.91 -11.02
N GLY A 62 3.87 2.62 -10.94
CA GLY A 62 3.87 1.72 -12.09
C GLY A 62 2.94 2.19 -13.20
N ARG A 63 1.75 2.67 -12.82
CA ARG A 63 0.74 3.22 -13.73
C ARG A 63 1.05 4.63 -14.24
N GLN A 64 1.97 5.34 -13.57
CA GLN A 64 2.19 6.79 -13.73
C GLN A 64 0.89 7.59 -13.58
N ALA A 65 0.10 7.24 -12.56
CA ALA A 65 -1.22 7.81 -12.33
C ALA A 65 -1.14 9.31 -12.01
N ARG A 66 -1.99 10.11 -12.67
CA ARG A 66 -2.05 11.58 -12.49
C ARG A 66 -3.42 12.08 -12.08
N ASP A 67 -4.48 11.40 -12.49
CA ASP A 67 -5.85 11.77 -12.18
C ASP A 67 -6.40 11.03 -10.94
N VAL A 68 -7.43 11.62 -10.34
CA VAL A 68 -8.05 11.12 -9.10
C VAL A 68 -8.70 9.75 -9.32
N ALA A 69 -9.35 9.51 -10.47
CA ALA A 69 -10.07 8.27 -10.73
C ALA A 69 -9.11 7.08 -10.83
N THR A 70 -7.98 7.24 -11.55
CA THR A 70 -6.94 6.22 -11.63
C THR A 70 -6.34 5.94 -10.26
N VAL A 71 -6.01 6.97 -9.46
CA VAL A 71 -5.47 6.75 -8.11
C VAL A 71 -6.49 6.05 -7.21
N ALA A 72 -7.75 6.46 -7.24
CA ALA A 72 -8.82 5.82 -6.46
C ALA A 72 -8.99 4.34 -6.83
N ALA A 73 -8.93 4.00 -8.12
CA ALA A 73 -8.98 2.61 -8.58
C ALA A 73 -7.79 1.79 -8.05
N LEU A 74 -6.56 2.35 -8.05
CA LEU A 74 -5.38 1.65 -7.57
C LEU A 74 -5.36 1.51 -6.03
N VAL A 75 -5.90 2.49 -5.31
CA VAL A 75 -6.16 2.38 -3.87
C VAL A 75 -7.15 1.24 -3.63
N ALA A 76 -8.27 1.18 -4.37
CA ALA A 76 -9.23 0.10 -4.24
C ALA A 76 -8.60 -1.28 -4.52
N VAL A 77 -7.72 -1.40 -5.52
CA VAL A 77 -6.95 -2.63 -5.75
C VAL A 77 -6.10 -3.00 -4.53
N SER A 78 -5.39 -2.04 -3.93
CA SER A 78 -4.59 -2.30 -2.72
C SER A 78 -5.46 -2.75 -1.53
N VAL A 79 -6.63 -2.14 -1.34
CA VAL A 79 -7.59 -2.53 -0.28
C VAL A 79 -8.17 -3.93 -0.52
N CYS A 80 -8.62 -4.23 -1.75
CA CYS A 80 -9.12 -5.56 -2.10
C CYS A 80 -8.03 -6.63 -1.96
N TYR A 81 -6.80 -6.30 -2.32
CA TYR A 81 -5.65 -7.19 -2.10
C TYR A 81 -5.45 -7.49 -0.62
N GLY A 82 -5.48 -6.46 0.24
CA GLY A 82 -5.37 -6.64 1.69
C GLY A 82 -6.52 -7.42 2.31
N ALA A 83 -7.75 -7.21 1.85
CA ALA A 83 -8.89 -8.04 2.25
C ALA A 83 -8.67 -9.51 1.87
N GLY A 84 -8.13 -9.77 0.67
CA GLY A 84 -7.78 -11.12 0.24
C GLY A 84 -6.71 -11.77 1.12
N VAL A 85 -5.65 -11.03 1.46
CA VAL A 85 -4.59 -11.51 2.38
C VAL A 85 -5.17 -11.83 3.76
N GLU A 86 -6.02 -10.95 4.30
CA GLU A 86 -6.68 -11.15 5.60
C GLU A 86 -7.54 -12.42 5.62
N LEU A 87 -8.28 -12.68 4.55
CA LEU A 87 -9.07 -13.90 4.42
C LEU A 87 -8.18 -15.15 4.30
N LEU A 88 -7.05 -15.06 3.60
CA LEU A 88 -6.08 -16.16 3.51
C LEU A 88 -5.40 -16.45 4.84
N GLN A 89 -5.24 -15.46 5.72
CA GLN A 89 -4.73 -15.67 7.07
C GLN A 89 -5.63 -16.58 7.91
N ALA A 90 -6.93 -16.69 7.60
CA ALA A 90 -7.82 -17.67 8.23
C ALA A 90 -7.36 -19.13 8.04
N LEU A 91 -6.51 -19.40 7.04
CA LEU A 91 -5.96 -20.73 6.77
C LEU A 91 -4.70 -21.04 7.59
N VAL A 92 -4.15 -20.06 8.31
CA VAL A 92 -2.94 -20.21 9.12
C VAL A 92 -3.35 -20.34 10.58
N PRO A 93 -3.10 -21.48 11.27
CA PRO A 93 -3.62 -21.74 12.61
C PRO A 93 -3.27 -20.71 13.69
N SER A 94 -2.11 -20.05 13.57
CA SER A 94 -1.66 -19.00 14.51
C SER A 94 -2.05 -17.58 14.06
N ARG A 95 -2.90 -17.45 13.04
CA ARG A 95 -3.45 -16.19 12.54
C ARG A 95 -4.98 -16.26 12.56
N GLY A 96 -5.61 -15.10 12.42
CA GLY A 96 -7.05 -14.99 12.28
C GLY A 96 -7.41 -13.77 11.44
N VAL A 97 -8.68 -13.72 11.03
CA VAL A 97 -9.25 -12.55 10.34
C VAL A 97 -9.49 -11.43 11.35
N SER A 98 -9.07 -10.23 11.02
CA SER A 98 -9.11 -9.05 11.86
C SER A 98 -9.68 -7.85 11.09
N GLY A 99 -10.85 -7.39 11.52
CA GLY A 99 -11.45 -6.17 10.98
C GLY A 99 -10.59 -4.93 11.23
N ALA A 100 -9.83 -4.91 12.33
CA ALA A 100 -8.92 -3.81 12.64
C ALA A 100 -7.74 -3.74 11.66
N ASP A 101 -7.23 -4.89 11.23
CA ASP A 101 -6.18 -4.95 10.19
C ASP A 101 -6.73 -4.53 8.85
N PHE A 102 -7.92 -5.00 8.47
CA PHE A 102 -8.59 -4.52 7.27
C PHE A 102 -8.76 -2.99 7.25
N VAL A 103 -9.19 -2.38 8.36
CA VAL A 103 -9.32 -0.93 8.48
C VAL A 103 -7.95 -0.24 8.36
N ALA A 104 -6.91 -0.76 9.02
CA ALA A 104 -5.56 -0.23 8.92
C ALA A 104 -5.04 -0.27 7.47
N ASN A 105 -5.27 -1.37 6.75
CA ASN A 105 -4.93 -1.53 5.33
C ASN A 105 -5.60 -0.43 4.49
N ALA A 106 -6.91 -0.23 4.70
CA ALA A 106 -7.70 0.76 3.97
C ALA A 106 -7.25 2.19 4.23
N VAL A 107 -7.04 2.54 5.51
CA VAL A 107 -6.57 3.88 5.92
C VAL A 107 -5.20 4.17 5.30
N GLY A 108 -4.26 3.21 5.40
CA GLY A 108 -2.93 3.35 4.83
C GLY A 108 -2.94 3.57 3.31
N ALA A 109 -3.71 2.75 2.58
CA ALA A 109 -3.86 2.88 1.13
C ALA A 109 -4.47 4.23 0.72
N VAL A 110 -5.52 4.69 1.41
CA VAL A 110 -6.19 5.97 1.12
C VAL A 110 -5.25 7.14 1.40
N LEU A 111 -4.61 7.19 2.57
CA LEU A 111 -3.69 8.28 2.92
C LEU A 111 -2.53 8.38 1.93
N ALA A 112 -1.96 7.25 1.54
CA ALA A 112 -0.87 7.21 0.57
C ALA A 112 -1.33 7.65 -0.83
N GLY A 113 -2.53 7.26 -1.26
CA GLY A 113 -3.14 7.73 -2.52
C GLY A 113 -3.39 9.25 -2.53
N LEU A 114 -3.88 9.81 -1.42
CA LEU A 114 -4.05 11.25 -1.28
C LEU A 114 -2.70 11.98 -1.33
N ALA A 115 -1.70 11.48 -0.59
CA ALA A 115 -0.35 12.03 -0.60
C ALA A 115 0.27 12.01 -2.01
N TRP A 116 0.07 10.93 -2.78
CA TRP A 116 0.50 10.83 -4.16
C TRP A 116 -0.11 11.94 -5.04
N LEU A 117 -1.43 12.15 -4.94
CA LEU A 117 -2.13 13.20 -5.70
C LEU A 117 -1.61 14.60 -5.37
N VAL A 118 -1.38 14.88 -4.07
CA VAL A 118 -0.81 16.16 -3.62
C VAL A 118 0.59 16.36 -4.19
N ALA A 119 1.47 15.37 -4.09
CA ALA A 119 2.84 15.45 -4.59
C ALA A 119 2.89 15.70 -6.11
N ARG A 120 2.00 15.06 -6.88
CA ARG A 120 1.93 15.24 -8.34
C ARG A 120 1.38 16.60 -8.75
N ARG A 121 0.48 17.20 -7.97
CA ARG A 121 0.00 18.56 -8.21
C ARG A 121 1.08 19.61 -7.95
N SER A 122 1.83 19.47 -6.85
CA SER A 122 2.93 20.39 -6.53
C SER A 122 4.05 20.35 -7.57
N GLY A 123 4.42 19.17 -8.07
CA GLY A 123 5.41 19.05 -9.15
C GLY A 123 4.98 19.77 -10.43
N ALA A 124 3.71 19.65 -10.82
CA ALA A 124 3.18 20.33 -12.01
C ALA A 124 3.17 21.86 -11.87
N LEU A 125 2.87 22.37 -10.67
CA LEU A 125 2.93 23.81 -10.39
C LEU A 125 4.37 24.36 -10.47
N SER A 126 5.34 23.64 -9.93
CA SER A 126 6.75 24.04 -9.97
C SER A 126 7.31 24.10 -11.41
N GLU A 127 6.99 23.11 -12.25
CA GLU A 127 7.41 23.09 -13.67
C GLU A 127 6.82 24.27 -14.47
N GLN A 128 5.60 24.71 -14.14
CA GLN A 128 4.92 25.79 -14.84
C GLN A 128 5.47 27.19 -14.48
N THR A 129 6.04 27.35 -13.29
CA THR A 129 6.65 28.61 -12.82
C THR A 129 8.12 28.79 -13.18
N ASP A 130 8.81 27.74 -13.67
CA ASP A 130 10.22 27.83 -14.08
C ASP A 130 10.35 28.57 -15.43
N PRO A 131 11.01 29.75 -15.50
CA PRO A 131 11.20 30.48 -16.74
C PRO A 131 12.02 29.72 -17.79
N GLN A 132 12.84 28.74 -17.38
CA GLN A 132 13.72 27.98 -18.26
C GLN A 132 13.00 26.85 -19.01
N SER A 133 11.78 26.46 -18.62
CA SER A 133 11.01 25.40 -19.31
C SER A 133 10.35 25.86 -20.62
N ARG A 134 10.45 27.15 -20.96
CA ARG A 134 9.84 27.76 -22.16
C ARG A 134 10.80 27.98 -23.34
N GLN A 135 12.03 27.51 -23.26
CA GLN A 135 13.01 27.58 -24.37
C GLN A 135 13.22 26.21 -24.99
#